data_AF-A0A7J4TA05-F1
#
_entry.id   AF-A0A7J4TA05-F1
#
_cell.length_a   1.000
_cell.length_b   1.000
_cell.length_c   1.000
_cell.angle_alpha   90.00
_cell.angle_beta   90.00
_cell.angle_gamma   90.00
#
_symmetry.space_group_name_H-M   'P 1'
#
loop_
_entity.id
_entity.type
_entity.pdbx_description
1 polymer ?
#
loop_
_entity_poly.entity_id
_entity_poly.type
_entity_poly.pdbx_seq_one_letter_code
_entity_poly.pdbx_strand_id
1 'polypeptide(L)'
;PLPLVMETRKLGRLPVVNFAAGGIATPADAALMMQLGMDGVFVGSGIFKSRNPARYAKAIVEATTHCRNAKIVAQASEGLGEAMRGLEIKGLNLRMQERG
;
A
#
# COMPACT_ATOMS: atom_id res chain seq x y z
N PRO A 1 -11.34 -24.52 1.94
CA PRO A 1 -12.78 -24.78 1.68
C PRO A 1 -13.06 -24.81 0.18
N LEU A 2 -13.47 -25.96 -0.38
CA LEU A 2 -13.68 -26.12 -1.82
C LEU A 2 -14.66 -25.09 -2.44
N PRO A 3 -15.81 -24.75 -1.80
CA PRO A 3 -16.73 -23.76 -2.35
C PRO A 3 -16.10 -22.38 -2.59
N LEU A 4 -15.26 -21.89 -1.67
CA LEU A 4 -14.58 -20.60 -1.81
C LEU A 4 -13.57 -20.57 -2.95
N VAL A 5 -12.90 -21.70 -3.19
CA VAL A 5 -11.94 -21.83 -4.31
C VAL A 5 -12.70 -21.81 -5.64
N MET A 6 -13.84 -22.50 -5.72
CA MET A 6 -14.70 -22.48 -6.91
C MET A 6 -15.25 -21.08 -7.20
N GLU A 7 -15.67 -20.34 -6.17
CA GLU A 7 -16.13 -18.95 -6.33
C GLU A 7 -14.99 -18.03 -6.77
N THR A 8 -13.81 -18.15 -6.17
CA THR A 8 -12.60 -17.40 -6.57
C THR A 8 -12.25 -17.65 -8.04
N ARG A 9 -12.30 -18.91 -8.49
CA ARG A 9 -12.08 -19.28 -9.90
C ARG A 9 -13.12 -18.63 -10.82
N LYS A 10 -14.40 -18.63 -10.42
CA LYS A 10 -15.49 -18.03 -11.21
C LYS A 10 -15.34 -16.51 -11.31
N LEU A 11 -14.95 -15.84 -10.24
CA LEU A 11 -14.78 -14.39 -10.17
C LEU A 11 -13.46 -13.89 -10.78
N GLY A 12 -12.43 -14.74 -10.85
CA GLY A 12 -11.07 -14.35 -11.25
C GLY A 12 -10.33 -13.52 -10.18
N ARG A 13 -10.89 -13.42 -8.98
CA ARG A 13 -10.35 -12.69 -7.82
C ARG A 13 -11.02 -13.18 -6.52
N LEU A 14 -10.53 -12.72 -5.37
CA LEU A 14 -11.12 -13.06 -4.08
C LEU A 14 -12.56 -12.53 -3.97
N PRO A 15 -13.49 -13.27 -3.31
CA PRO A 15 -14.89 -12.85 -3.11
C PRO A 15 -15.05 -11.79 -2.01
N VAL A 16 -14.00 -11.00 -1.76
CA VAL A 16 -13.93 -9.96 -0.73
C VAL A 16 -13.06 -8.81 -1.23
N VAL A 17 -13.12 -7.68 -0.55
CA VAL A 17 -12.22 -6.56 -0.79
C VAL A 17 -10.81 -6.94 -0.31
N ASN A 18 -9.81 -6.69 -1.14
CA ASN A 18 -8.41 -7.07 -0.94
C ASN A 18 -7.53 -5.80 -0.91
N PHE A 19 -7.15 -5.37 0.29
CA PHE A 19 -6.27 -4.23 0.51
C PHE A 19 -4.81 -4.65 0.59
N ALA A 20 -3.91 -3.82 0.07
CA ALA A 20 -2.48 -3.94 0.35
C ALA A 20 -2.16 -3.37 1.74
N ALA A 21 -1.29 -4.03 2.50
CA ALA A 21 -0.88 -3.55 3.81
C ALA A 21 0.58 -3.90 4.10
N GLY A 22 1.25 -3.02 4.85
CA GLY A 22 2.64 -3.21 5.29
C GLY A 22 3.67 -2.70 4.28
N GLY A 23 4.68 -1.97 4.78
CA GLY A 23 5.79 -1.49 3.96
C GLY A 23 5.51 -0.29 3.04
N ILE A 24 4.26 0.14 2.89
CA ILE A 24 3.90 1.32 2.10
C ILE A 24 4.45 2.58 2.78
N ALA A 25 5.48 3.20 2.18
CA ALA A 25 6.20 4.34 2.76
C ALA A 25 6.09 5.61 1.90
N THR A 26 5.75 5.46 0.61
CA THR A 26 5.72 6.56 -0.35
C THR A 26 4.41 6.58 -1.17
N PRO A 27 4.06 7.71 -1.81
CA PRO A 27 2.94 7.76 -2.74
C PRO A 27 3.10 6.81 -3.94
N ALA A 28 4.34 6.59 -4.38
CA ALA A 28 4.65 5.64 -5.45
C ALA A 28 4.33 4.19 -5.06
N ASP A 29 4.63 3.78 -3.82
CA ASP A 29 4.26 2.45 -3.32
C ASP A 29 2.75 2.25 -3.33
N ALA A 30 2.00 3.27 -2.88
CA ALA A 30 0.54 3.22 -2.86
C ALA A 30 -0.03 3.11 -4.29
N ALA A 31 0.46 3.92 -5.21
CA ALA A 31 0.05 3.87 -6.62
C ALA A 31 0.40 2.52 -7.26
N LEU A 32 1.56 1.95 -6.97
CA LEU A 32 1.98 0.63 -7.45
C LEU A 32 1.00 -0.45 -7.00
N MET A 33 0.62 -0.48 -5.72
CA MET A 33 -0.32 -1.49 -5.22
C MET A 33 -1.69 -1.39 -5.90
N MET A 34 -2.18 -0.18 -6.16
CA MET A 34 -3.42 0.01 -6.91
C MET A 34 -3.28 -0.46 -8.38
N GLN A 35 -2.14 -0.22 -9.02
CA GLN A 35 -1.86 -0.71 -10.38
C GLN A 35 -1.77 -2.24 -10.46
N LEU A 36 -1.33 -2.91 -9.37
CA LEU A 36 -1.32 -4.37 -9.25
C LEU A 36 -2.71 -4.99 -9.00
N GLY A 37 -3.77 -4.18 -8.94
CA GLY A 37 -5.16 -4.67 -8.86
C GLY A 37 -5.72 -4.79 -7.44
N MET A 38 -5.07 -4.14 -6.46
CA MET A 38 -5.60 -4.06 -5.10
C MET A 38 -6.75 -3.06 -5.03
N ASP A 39 -7.67 -3.28 -4.10
CA ASP A 39 -8.86 -2.41 -3.96
C ASP A 39 -8.60 -1.19 -3.06
N GLY A 40 -7.45 -1.16 -2.40
CA GLY A 40 -7.03 -0.07 -1.53
C GLY A 40 -5.72 -0.37 -0.81
N VAL A 41 -5.26 0.58 0.00
CA VAL A 41 -4.01 0.49 0.77
C VAL A 41 -4.23 0.82 2.24
N PHE A 42 -3.55 0.09 3.13
CA PHE A 42 -3.44 0.40 4.56
C PHE A 42 -2.05 0.94 4.87
N VAL A 43 -1.99 2.15 5.41
CA VAL A 43 -0.74 2.81 5.76
C VAL A 43 -0.76 3.26 7.21
N GLY A 44 0.16 2.72 8.01
CA GLY A 44 0.40 3.15 9.38
C GLY A 44 1.74 3.87 9.49
N SER A 45 2.80 3.11 9.70
CA SER A 45 4.14 3.63 9.96
C SER A 45 4.71 4.49 8.82
N GLY A 46 4.34 4.24 7.56
CA GLY A 46 4.75 5.07 6.42
C GLY A 46 4.32 6.53 6.54
N ILE A 47 3.19 6.81 7.21
CA ILE A 47 2.72 8.17 7.50
C ILE A 47 3.37 8.68 8.78
N PHE A 48 3.16 7.98 9.90
CA PHE A 48 3.50 8.50 11.23
C PHE A 48 4.99 8.48 11.59
N LYS A 49 5.81 7.71 10.86
CA LYS A 49 7.28 7.72 10.99
C LYS A 49 7.99 8.51 9.88
N SER A 50 7.24 9.27 9.08
CA SER A 50 7.80 10.19 8.09
C SER A 50 8.18 11.53 8.71
N ARG A 51 8.96 12.35 7.99
CA ARG A 51 9.30 13.71 8.41
C ARG A 51 8.09 14.65 8.48
N ASN A 52 7.04 14.41 7.69
CA ASN A 52 5.84 15.25 7.66
C ASN A 52 4.55 14.41 7.49
N PRO A 53 4.00 13.85 8.60
CA PRO A 53 2.88 12.93 8.55
C PRO A 53 1.65 13.48 7.81
N ALA A 54 1.30 14.75 8.00
CA ALA A 54 0.13 15.35 7.35
C ALA A 54 0.31 15.45 5.82
N ARG A 55 1.50 15.84 5.35
CA ARG A 55 1.79 15.88 3.91
C ARG A 55 1.86 14.48 3.30
N TYR A 56 2.49 13.52 3.99
CA TYR A 56 2.52 12.12 3.54
C TYR A 56 1.11 11.52 3.45
N ALA A 57 0.25 11.76 4.45
CA ALA A 57 -1.13 11.28 4.42
C ALA A 57 -1.88 11.82 3.19
N LYS A 58 -1.82 13.13 2.95
CA LYS A 58 -2.45 13.75 1.78
C LYS A 58 -1.89 13.18 0.46
N ALA A 59 -0.57 13.09 0.35
CA ALA A 59 0.09 12.60 -0.86
C ALA A 59 -0.24 11.13 -1.16
N ILE A 60 -0.33 10.28 -0.13
CA ILE A 60 -0.71 8.87 -0.27
C ILE A 60 -2.16 8.75 -0.73
N VAL A 61 -3.09 9.54 -0.16
CA VAL A 61 -4.50 9.55 -0.59
C VAL A 61 -4.61 10.00 -2.05
N GLU A 62 -3.89 11.06 -2.41
CA GLU A 62 -3.86 11.60 -3.77
C GLU A 62 -3.28 10.60 -4.77
N ALA A 63 -2.17 9.93 -4.45
CA ALA A 63 -1.59 8.91 -5.33
C ALA A 63 -2.41 7.61 -5.40
N THR A 64 -3.13 7.24 -4.34
CA THR A 64 -4.03 6.08 -4.35
C THR A 64 -5.20 6.33 -5.31
N THR A 65 -5.82 7.51 -5.22
CA THR A 65 -6.91 7.94 -6.13
C THR A 65 -6.38 8.13 -7.56
N HIS A 66 -5.24 8.80 -7.64
CA HIS A 66 -4.38 9.17 -8.77
C HIS A 66 -3.63 8.06 -9.50
N CYS A 67 -3.76 6.79 -9.11
CA CYS A 67 -2.69 5.80 -9.30
C CYS A 67 -2.25 5.54 -10.75
N ARG A 68 -3.09 5.80 -11.75
CA ARG A 68 -2.76 5.66 -13.19
C ARG A 68 -2.28 6.94 -13.86
N ASN A 69 -2.32 8.08 -13.18
CA ASN A 69 -1.83 9.35 -13.69
C ASN A 69 -0.42 9.61 -13.15
N ALA A 70 0.59 9.25 -13.95
CA ALA A 70 1.99 9.41 -13.57
C ALA A 70 2.37 10.85 -13.19
N LYS A 71 1.73 11.85 -13.81
CA LYS A 71 1.97 13.27 -13.50
C LYS A 71 1.49 13.63 -12.09
N ILE A 72 0.30 13.20 -11.72
CA ILE A 72 -0.25 13.44 -10.37
C ILE A 72 0.58 12.68 -9.32
N VAL A 73 0.96 11.42 -9.60
CA VAL A 73 1.79 10.65 -8.67
C VAL A 73 3.16 11.31 -8.46
N ALA A 74 3.77 11.83 -9.52
CA ALA A 74 5.02 12.59 -9.43
C ALA A 74 4.85 13.85 -8.57
N GLN A 75 3.82 14.66 -8.86
CA GLN A 75 3.51 15.89 -8.11
C GLN A 75 3.23 15.60 -6.62
N ALA A 76 2.45 14.57 -6.31
CA ALA A 76 2.18 14.16 -4.93
C ALA A 76 3.46 13.73 -4.19
N SER A 77 4.49 13.27 -4.90
CA SER A 77 5.76 12.82 -4.33
C SER A 77 6.76 13.95 -4.10
N GLU A 78 6.48 15.17 -4.55
CA GLU A 78 7.41 16.30 -4.47
C GLU A 78 7.49 16.92 -3.07
N GLY A 79 8.73 17.21 -2.65
CA GLY A 79 9.01 18.01 -1.46
C GLY A 79 8.51 17.41 -0.14
N LEU A 80 8.24 16.10 -0.07
CA LEU A 80 7.70 15.45 1.13
C LEU A 80 8.71 15.33 2.27
N GLY A 81 10.01 15.32 1.95
CA GLY A 81 11.09 15.08 2.91
C GLY A 81 11.43 13.59 3.02
N GLU A 82 11.97 13.18 4.16
CA GLU A 82 12.38 11.79 4.38
C GLU A 82 11.18 10.89 4.71
N ALA A 83 11.08 9.79 3.98
CA ALA A 83 10.12 8.72 4.25
C ALA A 83 10.58 7.87 5.45
N MET A 84 9.71 6.98 5.92
CA MET A 84 10.09 5.96 6.88
C MET A 84 11.28 5.13 6.36
N ARG A 85 12.34 4.98 7.16
CA ARG A 85 13.44 4.05 6.84
C ARG A 85 12.97 2.60 6.86
N GLY A 86 13.30 1.87 5.79
CA GLY A 86 13.13 0.42 5.74
C GLY A 86 14.15 -0.29 6.63
N LEU A 87 13.79 -1.51 7.05
CA LEU A 87 14.71 -2.47 7.67
C LEU A 87 14.99 -3.56 6.64
N GLU A 88 16.22 -4.08 6.61
CA GLU A 88 16.56 -5.20 5.73
C GLU A 88 15.82 -6.47 6.19
N ILE A 89 15.34 -7.27 5.23
CA ILE A 89 14.53 -8.46 5.50
C ILE A 89 15.23 -9.44 6.44
N LYS A 90 16.56 -9.60 6.29
CA LYS A 90 17.37 -10.50 7.13
C LYS A 90 17.34 -10.14 8.62
N GLY A 91 17.05 -8.88 8.96
CA GLY A 91 16.98 -8.40 10.35
C GLY A 91 15.56 -8.28 10.91
N LEU A 92 14.53 -8.74 10.18
CA LEU A 92 13.14 -8.60 10.60
C LEU A 92 12.69 -9.80 11.46
N ASN A 93 12.05 -9.48 12.59
CA ASN A 93 11.19 -10.44 13.29
C ASN A 93 9.88 -10.60 12.49
N LEU A 94 9.71 -11.75 11.83
CA LEU A 94 8.61 -12.02 10.91
C LEU A 94 7.30 -12.27 11.67
N ARG A 95 6.33 -11.37 11.52
CA ARG A 95 4.97 -11.52 12.10
C ARG A 95 3.91 -12.01 11.10
N MET A 96 4.25 -12.15 9.82
CA MET A 96 3.30 -12.55 8.76
C MET A 96 2.72 -13.96 8.94
N GLN A 97 3.33 -14.78 9.81
CA GLN A 97 2.99 -16.18 10.02
C GLN A 97 2.01 -16.37 11.18
N GLU A 98 1.82 -15.34 12.00
CA GLU A 98 0.90 -15.37 13.13
C GLU A 98 -0.52 -15.22 12.60
N ARG A 99 -1.36 -16.23 12.85
CA ARG A 99 -2.80 -16.11 12.64
C ARG A 99 -3.38 -15.34 13.82
N GLY A 100 -4.10 -14.25 13.52
CA GLY A 100 -4.90 -13.53 14.51
C GLY A 100 -6.07 -14.36 15.03
#